data_AF-A0A2V8CTB9-F1
#
_entry.id   AF-A0A2V8CTB9-F1
#
_cell.length_a   1.000
_cell.length_b   1.000
_cell.length_c   1.000
_cell.angle_alpha   90.00
_cell.angle_beta   90.00
_cell.angle_gamma   90.00
#
_symmetry.space_group_name_H-M   'P 1'
#
loop_
_entity.id
_entity.type
_entity.pdbx_description
1 polymer ?
#
loop_
_entity_poly.entity_id
_entity_poly.type
_entity_poly.pdbx_seq_one_letter_code
_entity_poly.pdbx_strand_id
1 'polypeptide(L)'
;MPDVSDPFLAILHLCDSLFPVGAFAYSDGLEAAAVLWMTDHRRQDAERNAEHLRAWMDVTLDETIGRLDGPAVWRAWHAFREERWDVIVALDEELTA
;
A
#
# COMPACT_ATOMS: atom_id res chain seq x y z
N MET A 1 -17.16 -16.06 21.87
CA MET A 1 -16.28 -15.49 20.83
C MET A 1 -17.07 -15.47 19.53
N PRO A 2 -17.02 -14.40 18.74
CA PRO A 2 -17.59 -14.43 17.39
C PRO A 2 -16.97 -15.59 16.61
N ASP A 3 -17.79 -16.27 15.83
CA ASP A 3 -17.37 -17.33 14.94
C ASP A 3 -16.46 -16.74 13.85
N VAL A 4 -15.20 -17.17 13.81
CA VAL A 4 -14.18 -16.70 12.84
C VAL A 4 -14.49 -17.17 11.42
N SER A 5 -15.60 -17.90 11.23
CA SER A 5 -16.05 -18.47 9.96
C SER A 5 -16.70 -17.49 8.99
N ASP A 6 -16.93 -16.22 9.37
CA ASP A 6 -17.42 -15.20 8.43
C ASP A 6 -16.25 -14.62 7.62
N PRO A 7 -16.12 -14.94 6.31
CA PRO A 7 -15.03 -14.45 5.48
C PRO A 7 -15.02 -12.92 5.38
N PHE A 8 -16.17 -12.26 5.52
CA PHE A 8 -16.27 -10.82 5.48
C PHE A 8 -15.63 -10.19 6.73
N LEU A 9 -15.92 -10.74 7.92
CA LEU A 9 -15.31 -10.27 9.16
C LEU A 9 -13.78 -10.49 9.17
N ALA A 10 -13.32 -11.60 8.60
CA ALA A 10 -11.89 -11.87 8.45
C ALA A 10 -11.20 -10.82 7.55
N ILE A 11 -11.83 -10.43 6.43
CA ILE A 11 -11.32 -9.36 5.56
C ILE A 11 -11.31 -8.01 6.29
N LEU A 12 -12.37 -7.68 7.04
CA LEU A 12 -12.41 -6.43 7.81
C LEU A 12 -11.29 -6.38 8.85
N HIS A 13 -11.02 -7.48 9.55
CA HIS A 13 -9.91 -7.55 10.50
C HIS A 13 -8.55 -7.38 9.81
N LEU A 14 -8.37 -7.92 8.60
CA LEU A 14 -7.13 -7.75 7.83
C LEU A 14 -6.94 -6.30 7.36
N CYS A 15 -8.04 -5.59 7.08
CA CYS A 15 -8.02 -4.19 6.66
C CYS A 15 -8.02 -3.18 7.83
N ASP A 16 -7.97 -3.65 9.08
CA ASP A 16 -7.94 -2.77 10.25
C ASP A 16 -6.56 -2.12 10.40
N SER A 17 -6.52 -0.80 10.59
CA SER A 17 -5.31 -0.05 10.93
C SER A 17 -4.60 -0.53 12.22
N LEU A 18 -5.30 -1.26 13.09
CA LEU A 18 -4.77 -1.87 14.31
C LEU A 18 -4.21 -3.28 14.08
N PHE A 19 -4.26 -3.81 12.85
CA PHE A 19 -3.67 -5.11 12.54
C PHE A 19 -2.15 -5.06 12.79
N PRO A 20 -1.57 -5.99 13.59
CA PRO A 20 -0.24 -5.82 14.17
C PRO A 20 0.88 -6.21 13.20
N VAL A 21 0.90 -5.62 12.00
CA VAL A 21 1.93 -5.82 10.97
C VAL A 21 2.86 -4.62 10.79
N GLY A 22 2.61 -3.52 11.50
CA GLY A 22 3.38 -2.29 11.42
C GLY A 22 2.77 -1.25 10.48
N ALA A 23 3.57 -0.24 10.11
CA ALA A 23 3.16 0.82 9.19
C ALA A 23 3.24 0.38 7.72
N PHE A 24 2.57 1.11 6.83
CA PHE A 24 2.56 0.83 5.39
C PHE A 24 3.87 1.24 4.70
N ALA A 25 4.21 0.59 3.59
CA ALA A 25 5.53 0.64 2.93
C ALA A 25 5.92 1.98 2.25
N TYR A 26 5.08 3.03 2.33
CA TYR A 26 5.26 4.26 1.53
C TYR A 26 5.37 5.55 2.38
N SER A 27 5.53 5.42 3.70
CA SER A 27 5.71 6.56 4.59
C SER A 27 6.93 7.41 4.23
N ASP A 28 8.07 6.78 3.92
CA ASP A 28 9.32 7.48 3.66
C ASP A 28 9.23 8.40 2.44
N GLY A 29 8.55 7.95 1.39
CA GLY A 29 8.28 8.74 0.19
C GLY A 29 7.37 9.94 0.47
N LEU A 30 6.38 9.77 1.34
CA LEU A 30 5.50 10.86 1.76
C LEU A 30 6.24 11.88 2.62
N GLU A 31 7.08 11.42 3.55
CA GLU A 31 7.91 12.29 4.41
C GLU A 31 8.84 13.16 3.57
N ALA A 32 9.52 12.57 2.59
CA ALA A 32 10.38 13.31 1.66
C ALA A 32 9.60 14.35 0.84
N ALA A 33 8.42 13.98 0.33
CA ALA A 33 7.57 14.90 -0.41
C ALA A 33 7.09 16.07 0.46
N ALA A 34 6.69 15.79 1.70
CA ALA A 34 6.25 16.79 2.66
C ALA A 34 7.36 17.81 2.98
N VAL A 35 8.61 17.38 3.15
CA VAL A 35 9.76 18.29 3.33
C VAL A 35 9.89 19.23 2.14
N LEU A 36 9.80 18.72 0.92
CA LEU A 36 9.88 19.55 -0.29
C LEU A 36 8.74 20.58 -0.35
N TRP A 37 7.51 20.16 -0.04
CA TRP A 37 6.35 21.05 -0.01
C TRP A 37 6.46 22.14 1.06
N MET A 38 7.08 21.84 2.21
CA MET A 38 7.32 22.82 3.28
C MET A 38 8.34 23.90 2.88
N THR A 39 9.29 23.58 2.00
CA THR A 39 10.28 24.56 1.50
C THR A 39 9.72 25.47 0.40
N ASP A 40 8.51 25.19 -0.10
CA ASP A 40 7.80 26.07 -1.01
C ASP A 40 7.35 27.34 -0.25
N HIS A 41 8.10 28.43 -0.41
CA HIS A 41 7.95 29.68 0.34
C HIS A 41 6.63 30.45 0.09
N ARG A 42 5.70 29.90 -0.70
CA ARG A 42 4.37 30.47 -0.89
C ARG A 42 3.47 29.97 0.25
N ARG A 43 3.11 30.91 1.15
CA ARG A 43 2.12 30.83 2.24
C ARG A 43 1.48 29.44 2.41
N GLN A 44 1.86 28.75 3.49
CA GLN A 44 1.24 27.49 3.90
C GLN A 44 -0.28 27.68 4.03
N ASP A 45 -1.01 27.10 3.09
CA ASP A 45 -2.46 27.04 3.06
C ASP A 45 -2.86 25.56 3.13
N ALA A 46 -3.83 25.26 3.98
CA ALA A 46 -4.37 23.92 4.13
C ALA A 46 -4.93 23.36 2.81
N GLU A 47 -5.53 24.21 1.98
CA GLU A 47 -6.06 23.81 0.67
C GLU A 47 -4.95 23.30 -0.24
N ARG A 48 -3.83 24.03 -0.30
CA ARG A 48 -2.67 23.67 -1.13
C ARG A 48 -1.98 22.39 -0.63
N ASN A 49 -1.86 22.23 0.68
CA ASN A 49 -1.30 21.00 1.24
C ASN A 49 -2.18 19.78 0.92
N ALA A 50 -3.50 19.94 0.94
CA ALA A 50 -4.42 18.89 0.53
C ALA A 50 -4.30 18.55 -0.96
N GLU A 51 -4.08 19.56 -1.83
CA GLU A 51 -3.80 19.33 -3.26
C GLU A 51 -2.51 18.57 -3.48
N HIS A 52 -1.43 18.94 -2.80
CA HIS A 52 -0.15 18.22 -2.89
C HIS A 52 -0.28 16.76 -2.41
N LEU A 53 -0.96 16.53 -1.29
CA LEU A 53 -1.21 15.18 -0.79
C LEU A 53 -2.05 14.38 -1.79
N ARG A 54 -3.11 14.97 -2.35
CA ARG A 54 -3.95 14.30 -3.35
C ARG A 54 -3.13 13.90 -4.59
N ALA A 55 -2.34 14.83 -5.13
CA ALA A 55 -1.50 14.55 -6.29
C ALA A 55 -0.45 13.46 -6.00
N TRP A 56 0.12 13.45 -4.79
CA TRP A 56 1.03 12.39 -4.37
C TRP A 56 0.31 11.04 -4.27
N MET A 57 -0.87 11.01 -3.65
CA MET A 57 -1.68 9.81 -3.54
C MET A 57 -2.08 9.25 -4.91
N ASP A 58 -2.47 10.10 -5.87
CA ASP A 58 -2.83 9.67 -7.22
C ASP A 58 -1.66 8.95 -7.91
N VAL A 59 -0.44 9.47 -7.76
CA VAL A 59 0.78 8.84 -8.29
C VAL A 59 1.09 7.53 -7.57
N THR A 60 1.08 7.51 -6.23
CA THR A 60 1.36 6.28 -5.46
C THR A 60 0.34 5.18 -5.73
N LEU A 61 -0.93 5.54 -5.88
CA LEU A 61 -2.00 4.59 -6.19
C LEU A 61 -1.85 3.99 -7.59
N ASP A 62 -1.45 4.78 -8.59
CA ASP A 62 -1.27 4.30 -9.97
C ASP A 62 0.06 3.57 -10.15
N GLU A 63 1.18 4.22 -9.84
CA GLU A 63 2.52 3.73 -10.14
C GLU A 63 2.97 2.60 -9.22
N THR A 64 2.62 2.67 -7.94
CA THR A 64 3.10 1.68 -6.97
C THR A 64 2.03 0.61 -6.74
N ILE A 65 0.86 1.00 -6.25
CA ILE A 65 -0.19 0.04 -5.93
C ILE A 65 -0.77 -0.57 -7.22
N GLY A 66 -1.03 0.24 -8.23
CA GLY A 66 -1.67 -0.20 -9.48
C GLY A 66 -0.77 -1.03 -10.39
N ARG A 67 0.53 -0.70 -10.46
CA ARG A 67 1.48 -1.36 -11.38
C ARG A 67 2.42 -2.37 -10.72
N LEU A 68 2.58 -2.35 -9.40
CA LEU A 68 3.47 -3.27 -8.67
C LEU A 68 2.68 -4.15 -7.68
N ASP A 69 2.21 -3.59 -6.56
CA ASP A 69 1.63 -4.38 -5.45
C ASP A 69 0.38 -5.15 -5.88
N GLY A 70 -0.56 -4.47 -6.53
CA GLY A 70 -1.83 -5.05 -6.95
C GLY A 70 -1.63 -6.25 -7.88
N PRO A 71 -0.88 -6.11 -8.99
CA PRO A 71 -0.53 -7.23 -9.85
C PRO A 71 0.21 -8.36 -9.13
N ALA A 72 1.12 -8.03 -8.20
CA ALA A 72 1.88 -9.03 -7.47
C ALA A 72 0.99 -9.83 -6.50
N VAL A 73 0.15 -9.16 -5.72
CA VAL A 73 -0.85 -9.80 -4.84
C VAL A 73 -1.81 -10.67 -5.64
N TRP A 74 -2.29 -10.17 -6.78
CA TRP A 74 -3.17 -10.94 -7.67
C TRP A 74 -2.49 -12.23 -8.17
N ARG A 75 -1.24 -12.12 -8.66
CA ARG A 75 -0.48 -13.27 -9.14
C ARG A 75 -0.17 -14.25 -8.01
N ALA A 76 0.24 -13.76 -6.84
CA ALA A 76 0.53 -14.60 -5.68
C ALA A 76 -0.72 -15.35 -5.19
N TRP A 77 -1.88 -14.70 -5.16
CA TRP A 77 -3.15 -15.35 -4.81
C TRP A 77 -3.51 -16.49 -5.76
N HIS A 78 -3.36 -16.27 -7.07
CA HIS A 78 -3.59 -17.32 -8.07
C HIS A 78 -2.58 -18.47 -7.95
N ALA A 79 -1.29 -18.15 -7.81
CA ALA A 79 -0.25 -19.16 -7.62
C ALA A 79 -0.48 -20.00 -6.36
N PHE A 80 -0.92 -19.37 -5.26
CA PHE A 80 -1.27 -20.07 -4.02
C PHE A 80 -2.40 -21.07 -4.24
N ARG A 81 -3.47 -20.66 -4.94
CA ARG A 81 -4.61 -21.54 -5.25
C ARG A 81 -4.24 -22.72 -6.16
N GLU A 82 -3.21 -22.57 -6.97
CA GLU A 82 -2.68 -23.60 -7.88
C GLU A 82 -1.48 -24.35 -7.29
N GLU A 83 -1.11 -24.08 -6.03
CA GLU A 83 0.05 -24.66 -5.34
C GLU A 83 1.39 -24.46 -6.08
N ARG A 84 1.51 -23.36 -6.83
CA ARG A 84 2.70 -22.97 -7.59
C ARG A 84 3.68 -22.18 -6.72
N TRP A 85 4.32 -22.87 -5.78
CA TRP A 85 5.24 -22.27 -4.80
C TRP A 85 6.46 -21.62 -5.44
N ASP A 86 6.94 -22.16 -6.56
CA ASP A 86 8.02 -21.61 -7.37
C ASP A 86 7.72 -20.17 -7.82
N VAL A 87 6.47 -19.90 -8.21
CA VAL A 87 6.04 -18.56 -8.64
C VAL A 87 5.97 -17.60 -7.46
N ILE A 88 5.52 -18.07 -6.30
CA ILE A 88 5.44 -17.22 -5.10
C ILE A 88 6.84 -16.80 -4.65
N VAL A 89 7.80 -17.74 -4.63
CA VAL A 89 9.19 -17.43 -4.29
C VAL A 89 9.78 -16.43 -5.29
N ALA A 90 9.59 -16.65 -6.59
CA ALA A 90 10.11 -15.73 -7.60
C ALA A 90 9.50 -14.32 -7.50
N LEU A 91 8.21 -14.20 -7.18
CA LEU A 91 7.56 -12.91 -6.95
C LEU A 91 8.09 -12.20 -5.70
N ASP A 92 8.31 -12.94 -4.61
CA ASP A 92 8.88 -12.38 -3.37
C ASP A 92 10.31 -11.85 -3.60
N GLU A 93 11.13 -12.62 -4.34
CA GLU A 93 12.47 -12.19 -4.74
C GLU A 93 12.43 -10.95 -5.64
N GLU A 94 11.50 -10.86 -6.59
CA GLU A 94 11.35 -9.68 -7.48
C GLU A 94 10.93 -8.42 -6.69
N LEU A 95 10.05 -8.55 -5.72
CA LEU A 95 9.54 -7.42 -4.93
C LEU A 95 10.53 -6.90 -3.88
N THR A 96 11.51 -7.71 -3.48
CA THR A 96 12.46 -7.40 -2.41
C THR A 96 13.88 -7.10 -2.91
N ALA A 97 14.13 -7.21 -4.22
CA ALA A 97 15.39 -6.91 -4.89
C ALA A 97 15.72 -5.42 -4.92
#